data_AF-A0A848ZKU7-F1
#
_entry.id   AF-A0A848ZKU7-F1
#
_cell.length_a   1.000
_cell.length_b   1.000
_cell.length_c   1.000
_cell.angle_alpha   90.00
_cell.angle_beta   90.00
_cell.angle_gamma   90.00
#
_symmetry.space_group_name_H-M   'P 1'
#
loop_
_entity.id
_entity.type
_entity.pdbx_description
1 polymer ?
#
loop_
_entity_poly.entity_id
_entity_poly.type
_entity_poly.pdbx_seq_one_letter_code
_entity_poly.pdbx_strand_id
1 'polypeptide(L)'
;GAVNADRYLLTYMNARHNVAPNPPPVESLREGLHIDEYYRYAEPSWDERKINNVNQHFLTAFLGIHLKQKDYSKYLEIQENSNEEDWTGFKPRSSTGMELLHATAVD
;
A
#
# COMPACT_ATOMS: atom_id res chain seq x y z
N GLY A 1 7.85 -20.01 1.39
CA GLY A 1 6.57 -19.30 1.61
C GLY A 1 5.41 -20.29 1.48
N ALA A 2 4.17 -19.83 1.65
CA ALA A 2 2.99 -20.67 1.34
C ALA A 2 2.99 -21.04 -0.16
N VAL A 3 2.38 -22.19 -0.53
CA VAL A 3 2.37 -22.69 -1.93
C VAL A 3 0.94 -22.87 -2.50
N ASN A 4 -0.07 -23.14 -1.68
CA ASN A 4 -1.43 -23.47 -2.15
C ASN A 4 -2.43 -22.29 -2.01
N ALA A 5 -2.01 -21.08 -2.41
CA ALA A 5 -2.87 -19.89 -2.30
C ALA A 5 -2.38 -18.79 -3.25
N ASP A 6 -3.28 -18.01 -3.85
CA ASP A 6 -2.88 -16.78 -4.53
C ASP A 6 -2.40 -15.74 -3.49
N ARG A 7 -1.30 -15.07 -3.81
CA ARG A 7 -0.58 -14.20 -2.89
C ARG A 7 -0.17 -12.92 -3.60
N TYR A 8 -0.42 -11.81 -2.93
CA TYR A 8 -0.03 -10.48 -3.40
C TYR A 8 0.89 -9.83 -2.37
N LEU A 9 1.91 -9.13 -2.83
CA LEU A 9 2.79 -8.30 -2.00
C LEU A 9 2.91 -6.91 -2.64
N LEU A 10 2.31 -5.92 -1.97
CA LEU A 10 2.47 -4.51 -2.32
C LEU A 10 3.66 -3.92 -1.58
N THR A 11 4.61 -3.36 -2.32
CA THR A 11 5.81 -2.71 -1.79
C THR A 11 5.78 -1.21 -2.10
N TYR A 12 6.01 -0.38 -1.08
CA TYR A 12 6.27 1.06 -1.24
C TYR A 12 7.78 1.31 -1.25
N MET A 13 8.32 1.79 -2.37
CA MET A 13 9.76 1.97 -2.52
C MET A 13 10.30 3.02 -1.54
N ASN A 14 11.39 2.68 -0.83
CA ASN A 14 12.04 3.51 0.20
C ASN A 14 11.20 3.81 1.46
N ALA A 15 10.02 3.22 1.60
CA ALA A 15 9.23 3.39 2.81
C ALA A 15 9.83 2.61 4.00
N ARG A 16 9.61 3.12 5.22
CA ARG A 16 9.89 2.40 6.47
C ARG A 16 8.69 1.54 6.91
N HIS A 17 8.67 1.09 8.16
CA HIS A 17 7.60 0.24 8.70
C HIS A 17 6.22 0.94 8.75
N ASN A 18 6.21 2.27 8.68
CA ASN A 18 5.06 3.16 8.82
C ASN A 18 4.14 3.19 7.57
N VAL A 19 3.95 2.06 6.89
CA VAL A 19 3.15 1.94 5.66
C VAL A 19 1.67 1.62 5.93
N ALA A 20 1.22 1.67 7.18
CA ALA A 20 -0.20 1.66 7.55
C ALA A 20 -0.43 2.58 8.76
N PRO A 21 -0.09 3.88 8.65
CA PRO A 21 0.00 4.74 9.82
C PRO A 21 -1.38 5.26 10.21
N ASN A 22 -1.62 5.26 11.53
CA ASN A 22 -2.56 6.19 12.13
C ASN A 22 -1.93 7.59 12.12
N PRO A 23 -2.72 8.66 11.98
CA PRO A 23 -2.18 10.01 11.99
C PRO A 23 -1.39 10.27 13.28
N PRO A 24 -0.22 10.94 13.21
CA PRO A 24 0.56 11.29 14.39
C PRO A 24 -0.30 12.12 15.36
N PRO A 25 -0.37 11.74 16.65
CA PRO A 25 -1.09 12.53 17.65
C PRO A 25 -0.40 13.88 17.84
N VAL A 26 -1.13 14.95 18.17
CA VAL A 26 -0.55 16.29 18.34
C VAL A 26 0.50 16.32 19.46
N GLU A 27 0.34 15.45 20.45
CA GLU A 27 1.26 15.25 21.56
C GLU A 27 2.65 14.78 21.12
N SER A 28 2.75 14.09 19.97
CA SER A 28 4.04 13.65 19.39
C SER A 28 4.92 14.83 18.94
N LEU A 29 4.32 16.00 18.72
CA LEU A 29 5.00 17.24 18.32
C LEU A 29 5.31 18.17 19.50
N ARG A 30 5.07 17.73 20.74
CA ARG A 30 5.30 18.55 21.93
C ARG A 30 6.77 18.95 22.02
N GLU A 31 7.01 20.24 22.31
CA GLU A 31 8.36 20.78 22.49
C GLU A 31 9.16 19.98 23.53
N GLY A 32 10.44 19.74 23.23
CA GLY A 32 11.34 18.96 24.07
C GLY A 32 11.27 17.44 23.87
N LEU A 33 10.33 16.93 23.05
CA LEU A 33 10.33 15.51 22.64
C LEU A 33 11.32 15.26 21.50
N HIS A 34 11.84 14.02 21.45
CA HIS A 34 12.63 13.56 20.32
C HIS A 34 11.74 13.39 19.08
N ILE A 35 12.26 13.75 17.90
CA ILE A 35 11.50 13.69 16.64
C ILE A 35 10.97 12.29 16.30
N ASP A 36 11.61 11.25 16.84
CA ASP A 36 11.17 9.87 16.66
C ASP A 36 9.76 9.63 17.18
N GLU A 37 9.27 10.38 18.16
CA GLU A 37 7.89 10.26 18.64
C GLU A 37 6.88 10.58 17.54
N TYR A 38 7.20 11.51 16.63
CA TYR A 38 6.43 11.77 15.42
C TYR A 38 6.65 10.65 14.38
N TYR A 39 7.90 10.23 14.14
CA TYR A 39 8.23 9.18 13.16
C TYR A 39 7.79 7.76 13.54
N ARG A 40 7.32 7.52 14.77
CA ARG A 40 6.58 6.29 15.13
C ARG A 40 5.28 6.15 14.35
N TYR A 41 4.76 7.25 13.83
CA TYR A 41 3.54 7.31 13.02
C TYR A 41 3.90 7.71 11.59
N ALA A 42 4.67 8.79 11.42
CA ALA A 42 5.00 9.36 10.12
C ALA A 42 5.98 8.54 9.28
N GLU A 43 5.72 8.52 7.97
CA GLU A 43 6.64 8.00 6.96
C GLU A 43 7.41 9.19 6.33
N PRO A 44 8.76 9.21 6.37
CA PRO A 44 9.54 10.36 5.90
C PRO A 44 9.62 10.54 4.38
N SER A 45 9.46 9.47 3.61
CA SER A 45 9.57 9.43 2.14
C SER A 45 8.22 9.53 1.41
N TRP A 46 7.11 9.27 2.11
CA TRP A 46 5.77 9.11 1.55
C TRP A 46 4.73 9.91 2.34
N ASP A 47 3.79 10.54 1.61
CA ASP A 47 2.62 11.15 2.22
C ASP A 47 1.69 10.06 2.78
N GLU A 48 1.42 10.11 4.09
CA GLU A 48 0.61 9.12 4.81
C GLU A 48 -0.82 9.00 4.26
N ARG A 49 -1.41 10.08 3.75
CA ARG A 49 -2.75 10.05 3.16
C ARG A 49 -2.71 9.30 1.83
N LYS A 50 -1.64 9.46 1.05
CA LYS A 50 -1.41 8.66 -0.16
C LYS A 50 -1.32 7.18 0.21
N ILE A 51 -0.48 6.81 1.18
CA ILE A 51 -0.34 5.41 1.66
C ILE A 51 -1.71 4.86 2.08
N ASN A 52 -2.45 5.58 2.92
CA ASN A 52 -3.74 5.12 3.42
C ASN A 52 -4.78 4.94 2.29
N ASN A 53 -4.78 5.79 1.26
CA ASN A 53 -5.65 5.63 0.11
C ASN A 53 -5.27 4.43 -0.76
N VAL A 54 -3.96 4.19 -0.94
CA VAL A 54 -3.45 3.04 -1.68
C VAL A 54 -3.79 1.74 -0.94
N ASN A 55 -3.54 1.68 0.36
CA ASN A 55 -3.94 0.53 1.19
C ASN A 55 -5.44 0.27 1.07
N GLN A 56 -6.27 1.29 1.23
CA GLN A 56 -7.72 1.14 1.07
C GLN A 56 -8.10 0.63 -0.31
N HIS A 57 -7.46 1.13 -1.38
CA HIS A 57 -7.71 0.67 -2.74
C HIS A 57 -7.45 -0.84 -2.90
N PHE A 58 -6.24 -1.29 -2.56
CA PHE A 58 -5.85 -2.68 -2.75
C PHE A 58 -6.55 -3.65 -1.78
N LEU A 59 -6.71 -3.28 -0.50
CA LEU A 59 -7.45 -4.11 0.44
C LEU A 59 -8.93 -4.21 0.06
N THR A 60 -9.55 -3.13 -0.45
CA THR A 60 -10.94 -3.18 -0.89
C THR A 60 -11.10 -4.09 -2.10
N ALA A 61 -10.18 -4.03 -3.07
CA ALA A 61 -10.18 -4.94 -4.22
C ALA A 61 -10.05 -6.41 -3.76
N PHE A 62 -9.03 -6.71 -2.94
CA PHE A 62 -8.75 -8.05 -2.44
C PHE A 62 -9.92 -8.63 -1.64
N LEU A 63 -10.42 -7.91 -0.63
CA LEU A 63 -11.56 -8.37 0.18
C LEU A 63 -12.86 -8.40 -0.63
N GLY A 64 -13.02 -7.50 -1.60
CA GLY A 64 -14.16 -7.48 -2.50
C GLY A 64 -14.27 -8.75 -3.34
N ILE A 65 -13.14 -9.23 -3.88
CA ILE A 65 -13.06 -10.49 -4.63
C ILE A 65 -13.38 -11.66 -3.69
N HIS A 66 -12.63 -11.82 -2.59
CA HIS A 66 -12.67 -13.04 -1.78
C HIS A 66 -13.88 -13.14 -0.84
N LEU A 67 -14.38 -12.02 -0.31
CA LEU A 67 -15.47 -12.02 0.68
C LEU A 67 -16.81 -11.59 0.11
N LYS A 68 -16.81 -10.85 -1.01
CA LYS A 68 -18.01 -10.24 -1.58
C LYS A 68 -18.30 -10.65 -3.03
N GLN A 69 -17.46 -11.52 -3.62
CA GLN A 69 -17.61 -12.00 -5.00
C GLN A 69 -17.78 -10.84 -5.99
N LYS A 70 -17.03 -9.76 -5.79
CA LYS A 70 -17.02 -8.59 -6.68
C LYS A 70 -15.98 -8.78 -7.78
N ASP A 71 -16.30 -8.30 -8.96
CA ASP A 71 -15.39 -8.27 -10.12
C ASP A 71 -14.42 -7.08 -10.01
N TYR A 72 -13.39 -7.25 -9.19
CA TYR A 72 -12.33 -6.26 -8.96
C TYR A 72 -10.94 -6.76 -9.40
N SER A 73 -10.85 -7.89 -10.10
CA SER A 73 -9.57 -8.50 -10.48
C SER A 73 -8.67 -7.56 -11.28
N LYS A 74 -9.25 -6.70 -12.12
CA LYS A 74 -8.52 -5.67 -12.89
C LYS A 74 -7.68 -4.69 -12.06
N TYR A 75 -7.91 -4.59 -10.75
CA TYR A 75 -7.14 -3.76 -9.83
C TYR A 75 -5.97 -4.51 -9.18
N LEU A 76 -5.92 -5.85 -9.33
CA LEU A 76 -4.85 -6.71 -8.84
C LEU A 76 -4.04 -7.35 -9.98
N GLU A 77 -4.66 -7.52 -11.15
CA GLU A 77 -4.05 -7.98 -12.41
C GLU A 77 -3.44 -6.80 -13.18
N ILE A 78 -2.46 -6.16 -12.55
CA ILE A 78 -1.70 -5.04 -13.11
C ILE A 78 -0.23 -5.43 -13.25
N GLN A 79 0.52 -4.70 -14.07
CA GLN A 79 1.94 -4.92 -14.20
C GLN A 79 2.68 -4.64 -12.89
N GLU A 80 3.75 -5.39 -12.62
CA GLU A 80 4.41 -5.40 -11.31
C GLU A 80 4.96 -4.03 -10.90
N ASN A 81 5.61 -3.31 -11.81
CA ASN A 81 6.26 -2.03 -11.52
C ASN A 81 5.37 -0.85 -11.93
N SER A 82 4.97 -0.04 -10.96
CA SER A 82 4.06 1.08 -11.17
C SER A 82 4.64 2.28 -11.93
N ASN A 83 5.95 2.29 -12.15
CA ASN A 83 6.64 3.35 -12.88
C ASN A 83 6.72 3.08 -14.39
N GLU A 84 6.41 1.87 -14.86
CA GLU A 84 6.44 1.52 -16.28
C GLU A 84 5.24 2.08 -17.04
N GLU A 85 4.06 1.99 -16.42
CA GLU A 85 2.82 2.55 -16.94
C GLU A 85 1.85 2.87 -15.78
N ASP A 86 0.84 3.70 -16.07
CA ASP A 86 -0.17 4.07 -15.06
C ASP A 86 -1.00 2.85 -14.65
N TRP A 87 -1.12 2.60 -13.34
CA TRP A 87 -1.97 1.52 -12.82
C TRP A 87 -3.47 1.84 -12.96
N THR A 88 -4.26 0.82 -13.29
CA THR A 88 -5.72 0.91 -13.34
C THR A 88 -6.28 1.36 -11.98
N GLY A 89 -7.18 2.35 -11.98
CA GLY A 89 -7.76 2.92 -10.75
C GLY A 89 -6.99 4.09 -10.17
N PHE A 90 -5.80 4.40 -10.71
CA PHE A 90 -5.03 5.59 -10.35
C PHE A 90 -5.25 6.71 -11.37
N LYS A 91 -5.07 7.96 -10.93
CA LYS A 91 -4.99 9.09 -11.86
C LYS A 91 -3.67 9.01 -12.64
N PRO A 92 -3.60 9.58 -13.85
CA PRO A 92 -2.34 9.60 -14.61
C PRO A 92 -1.18 10.13 -13.77
N ARG A 93 -0.04 9.44 -13.83
CA ARG A 93 1.21 9.75 -13.12
C ARG A 93 1.11 9.73 -11.59
N SER A 94 0.11 9.05 -11.00
CA SER A 94 -0.09 9.03 -9.54
C SER A 94 0.21 7.69 -8.87
N SER A 95 0.37 6.61 -9.64
CA SER A 95 0.75 5.28 -9.14
C SER A 95 2.25 5.13 -8.84
N THR A 96 3.07 6.14 -9.07
CA THR A 96 4.53 6.02 -9.02
C THR A 96 5.08 5.55 -7.68
N GLY A 97 6.19 4.79 -7.74
CA GLY A 97 7.01 4.36 -6.60
C GLY A 97 6.56 3.07 -5.91
N MET A 98 5.76 2.23 -6.57
CA MET A 98 5.18 1.03 -5.97
C MET A 98 5.47 -0.21 -6.82
N GLU A 99 5.45 -1.37 -6.17
CA GLU A 99 5.53 -2.68 -6.82
C GLU A 99 4.41 -3.58 -6.28
N LEU A 100 3.72 -4.30 -7.15
CA LEU A 100 2.76 -5.34 -6.76
C LEU A 100 3.21 -6.67 -7.34
N LEU A 101 3.78 -7.52 -6.49
CA LEU A 101 4.11 -8.89 -6.85
C LEU A 101 2.88 -9.78 -6.69
N HIS A 102 2.64 -10.66 -7.65
CA HIS A 102 1.59 -11.67 -7.61
C HIS A 102 2.19 -13.06 -7.82
N ALA A 103 1.93 -13.97 -6.89
CA ALA A 103 2.30 -15.37 -6.99
C ALA A 103 1.05 -16.24 -6.86
N THR A 104 0.76 -17.03 -7.89
CA THR A 104 -0.41 -17.90 -7.90
C THR A 104 -0.25 -19.10 -6.99
N ALA A 105 -1.35 -19.78 -6.69
CA ALA A 105 -1.28 -21.15 -6.18
C ALA A 105 -0.53 -22.04 -7.19
N VAL A 106 0.32 -22.93 -6.66
CA VAL A 106 0.91 -24.01 -7.46
C VAL A 106 -0.07 -25.18 -7.40
N ASP A 107 -0.40 -25.75 -8.56
CA ASP A 107 -1.22 -26.97 -8.68
C ASP A 107 -0.56 -28.20 -8.05
#